data_AF-A0A3S2JPG2-F1
#
_entry.id   AF-A0A3S2JPG2-F1
#
_cell.length_a   1.000
_cell.length_b   1.000
_cell.length_c   1.000
_cell.angle_alpha   90.00
_cell.angle_beta   90.00
_cell.angle_gamma   90.00
#
_symmetry.space_group_name_H-M   'P 1'
#
loop_
_entity.id
_entity.type
_entity.pdbx_description
1 polymer ?
#
loop_
_entity_poly.entity_id
_entity_poly.type
_entity_poly.pdbx_seq_one_letter_code
_entity_poly.pdbx_strand_id
1 'polypeptide(L)'
;YDGWSLFGIVVLGALLSTAALAILLYRASASFGLVVVAFLSIGATQFAFWTLTYPINQATRNWTVLPENWELLRRQWEYSHAIAAGLNALALLVLFISALRPAVR
;
A
#
# COMPACT_ATOMS: atom_id res chain seq x y z
N TYR A 1 8.67 -2.66 -12.89
CA TYR A 1 8.24 -4.07 -12.79
C TYR A 1 7.71 -4.51 -14.13
N ASP A 2 8.52 -5.22 -14.90
CA ASP A 2 8.01 -5.87 -16.10
C ASP A 2 7.05 -6.99 -15.69
N GLY A 3 5.83 -6.97 -16.26
CA GLY A 3 4.77 -7.94 -15.97
C GLY A 3 3.82 -7.64 -14.79
N TRP A 4 4.17 -6.74 -13.87
CA TRP A 4 3.30 -6.41 -12.71
C TRP A 4 2.60 -5.05 -12.82
N SER A 5 2.84 -4.27 -13.88
CA SER A 5 2.24 -2.94 -14.05
C SER A 5 0.71 -2.96 -14.00
N LEU A 6 0.08 -3.99 -14.54
CA LEU A 6 -1.38 -4.17 -14.52
C LEU A 6 -1.95 -4.35 -13.10
N PHE A 7 -1.13 -4.76 -12.13
CA PHE A 7 -1.56 -4.87 -10.73
C PHE A 7 -1.92 -3.51 -10.12
N GLY A 8 -1.49 -2.41 -10.75
CA GLY A 8 -1.95 -1.06 -10.42
C GLY A 8 -3.48 -0.92 -10.48
N ILE A 9 -4.18 -1.70 -11.30
CA ILE A 9 -5.66 -1.72 -11.36
C ILE A 9 -6.25 -2.22 -10.03
N VAL A 10 -5.67 -3.26 -9.44
CA VAL A 10 -6.10 -3.82 -8.15
C VAL A 10 -5.88 -2.80 -7.04
N VAL A 11 -4.73 -2.13 -7.04
CA VAL A 11 -4.41 -1.07 -6.08
C VAL A 11 -5.39 0.11 -6.21
N LEU A 12 -5.68 0.54 -7.44
CA LEU A 12 -6.65 1.60 -7.69
C LEU A 12 -8.03 1.20 -7.17
N GLY A 13 -8.47 -0.04 -7.43
CA GLY A 13 -9.71 -0.58 -6.88
C GLY A 13 -9.72 -0.58 -5.35
N ALA A 14 -8.61 -0.92 -4.70
CA ALA A 14 -8.49 -0.89 -3.24
C ALA A 14 -8.60 0.55 -2.68
N LEU A 15 -7.97 1.53 -3.32
CA LEU A 15 -8.07 2.95 -2.93
C LEU A 15 -9.50 3.48 -3.11
N LEU A 16 -10.13 3.21 -4.26
CA LEU A 16 -11.48 3.69 -4.53
C LEU A 16 -12.51 3.05 -3.61
N SER A 17 -12.41 1.74 -3.36
CA SER A 17 -13.33 1.03 -2.46
C SER A 17 -13.18 1.45 -1.01
N THR A 18 -11.95 1.63 -0.51
CA THR A 18 -11.73 2.12 0.86
C THR A 18 -12.13 3.58 1.03
N ALA A 19 -11.94 4.43 0.00
CA ALA A 19 -12.48 5.80 0.00
C ALA A 19 -14.01 5.82 0.02
N ALA A 20 -14.66 5.03 -0.84
CA ALA A 20 -16.12 4.91 -0.86
C ALA A 20 -16.65 4.40 0.50
N LEU A 21 -16.02 3.38 1.07
CA LEU A 21 -16.40 2.85 2.38
C LEU A 21 -16.20 3.89 3.50
N ALA A 22 -15.12 4.69 3.46
CA ALA A 22 -14.92 5.78 4.41
C ALA A 22 -16.03 6.83 4.31
N ILE A 23 -16.45 7.19 3.10
CA ILE A 23 -17.57 8.13 2.87
C ILE A 23 -18.88 7.55 3.44
N LEU A 24 -19.17 6.28 3.18
CA LEU A 24 -20.39 5.62 3.65
C LEU A 24 -20.46 5.51 5.19
N LEU A 25 -19.32 5.37 5.86
CA LEU A 25 -19.24 5.26 7.31
C LEU A 25 -19.09 6.62 8.01
N TYR A 26 -18.88 7.71 7.26
CA TYR A 26 -18.67 9.04 7.81
C TYR A 26 -19.86 9.47 8.66
N ARG A 27 -19.59 9.83 9.93
CA ARG A 27 -20.59 10.20 10.96
C ARG A 27 -21.62 9.12 11.32
N ALA A 28 -21.65 7.99 10.62
CA ALA A 28 -22.61 6.92 10.82
C ALA A 28 -22.05 5.72 11.60
N SER A 29 -20.72 5.58 11.69
CA SER A 29 -20.10 4.41 12.32
C SER A 29 -18.79 4.70 13.04
N ALA A 30 -18.59 4.05 14.19
CA ALA A 30 -17.32 4.02 14.90
C ALA A 30 -16.19 3.32 14.10
N SER A 31 -16.53 2.60 13.02
CA SER A 31 -15.56 1.97 12.12
C SER A 31 -14.95 2.95 11.10
N PHE A 32 -15.46 4.18 10.97
CA PHE A 32 -14.94 5.20 10.06
C PHE A 32 -13.42 5.38 10.19
N GLY A 33 -12.92 5.56 11.40
CA GLY A 33 -11.49 5.77 11.65
C GLY A 33 -10.61 4.60 11.19
N LEU A 34 -11.08 3.36 11.33
CA LEU A 34 -10.34 2.17 10.87
C LEU A 34 -10.22 2.12 9.35
N VAL A 35 -11.30 2.46 8.64
CA VAL A 35 -11.30 2.49 7.18
C VAL A 35 -10.43 3.63 6.64
N VAL A 36 -10.42 4.79 7.32
CA VAL A 36 -9.49 5.88 6.99
C VAL A 36 -8.03 5.44 7.16
N VAL A 37 -7.69 4.75 8.25
CA VAL A 37 -6.32 4.22 8.45
C VAL A 37 -5.96 3.23 7.35
N ALA A 38 -6.89 2.37 6.91
CA ALA A 38 -6.65 1.46 5.78
C ALA A 38 -6.37 2.23 4.49
N PHE A 39 -7.23 3.19 4.13
CA PHE A 39 -7.06 4.02 2.94
C PHE A 39 -5.71 4.74 2.94
N LEU A 40 -5.34 5.37 4.07
CA LEU A 40 -4.07 6.07 4.21
C LEU A 40 -2.87 5.12 4.14
N SER A 41 -2.99 3.90 4.67
CA SER A 41 -1.93 2.89 4.62
C SER A 41 -1.70 2.37 3.19
N ILE A 42 -2.77 2.17 2.41
CA ILE A 42 -2.66 1.83 0.98
C ILE A 42 -2.05 3.01 0.19
N GLY A 43 -2.49 4.25 0.47
CA GLY A 43 -1.91 5.45 -0.14
C GLY A 43 -0.42 5.63 0.20
N ALA A 44 -0.04 5.39 1.45
CA ALA A 44 1.35 5.43 1.91
C ALA A 44 2.20 4.32 1.25
N THR A 45 1.62 3.14 0.99
CA THR A 45 2.28 2.08 0.23
C THR A 45 2.63 2.58 -1.18
N GLN A 46 1.68 3.24 -1.84
CA GLN A 46 1.93 3.81 -3.18
C GLN A 46 2.99 4.92 -3.13
N PHE A 47 2.92 5.79 -2.14
CA PHE A 47 3.94 6.81 -1.94
C PHE A 47 5.33 6.18 -1.75
N ALA A 48 5.46 5.15 -0.90
CA ALA A 48 6.71 4.42 -0.68
C ALA A 48 7.21 3.74 -1.97
N PHE A 49 6.32 3.16 -2.76
CA PHE A 49 6.67 2.57 -4.05
C PHE A 49 7.29 3.62 -4.99
N TRP A 50 6.63 4.76 -5.18
CA TRP A 50 7.09 5.78 -6.14
C TRP A 50 8.37 6.47 -5.69
N THR A 51 8.58 6.63 -4.38
CA THR A 51 9.74 7.34 -3.81
C THR A 51 10.93 6.43 -3.56
N LEU A 52 10.72 5.19 -3.12
CA LEU A 52 11.79 4.30 -2.70
C LEU A 52 12.02 3.16 -3.68
N THR A 53 10.97 2.50 -4.18
CA THR A 53 11.08 1.27 -4.96
C THR A 53 11.29 1.54 -6.46
N TYR A 54 10.50 2.45 -7.03
CA TYR A 54 10.51 2.76 -8.46
C TYR A 54 11.87 3.29 -8.95
N PRO A 55 12.55 4.22 -8.25
CA PRO A 55 13.87 4.68 -8.70
C PRO A 55 14.91 3.56 -8.75
N ILE A 56 14.85 2.60 -7.82
CA ILE A 56 15.77 1.46 -7.80
C ILE A 56 15.50 0.55 -8.98
N ASN A 57 14.22 0.21 -9.24
CA ASN A 57 13.87 -0.61 -10.38
C ASN A 57 14.28 0.05 -11.70
N GLN A 58 14.25 1.38 -11.80
CA GLN A 58 14.78 2.08 -12.97
C GLN A 58 16.31 1.95 -13.05
N ALA A 59 17.04 2.20 -11.96
CA ALA A 59 18.49 2.11 -11.92
C ALA A 59 19.03 0.70 -12.22
N THR A 60 18.31 -0.33 -11.78
CA THR A 60 18.70 -1.74 -11.96
C THR A 60 18.07 -2.38 -13.21
N ARG A 61 17.25 -1.62 -13.96
CA ARG A 61 16.38 -2.13 -15.04
C ARG A 61 15.60 -3.38 -14.60
N ASN A 62 14.86 -3.26 -13.49
CA ASN A 62 14.18 -4.37 -12.83
C ASN A 62 15.14 -5.53 -12.49
N TRP A 63 16.33 -5.20 -11.97
CA TRP A 63 17.39 -6.15 -11.61
C TRP A 63 17.98 -6.96 -12.77
N THR A 64 17.82 -6.52 -14.03
CA THR A 64 18.51 -7.13 -15.17
C THR A 64 19.93 -6.59 -15.37
N VAL A 65 20.32 -5.56 -14.62
CA VAL A 65 21.68 -5.00 -14.62
C VAL A 65 22.19 -4.86 -13.18
N LEU A 66 23.48 -5.14 -12.99
CA LEU A 66 24.21 -4.99 -11.73
C LEU A 66 24.99 -3.66 -11.70
N PRO A 67 24.48 -2.60 -11.04
CA PRO A 67 25.19 -1.33 -10.91
C PRO A 67 26.30 -1.37 -9.84
N GLU A 68 27.26 -0.44 -9.91
CA GLU A 68 28.40 -0.36 -8.97
C GLU A 68 27.96 -0.17 -7.52
N ASN A 69 26.89 0.60 -7.27
CA ASN A 69 26.32 0.85 -5.95
C ASN A 69 25.28 -0.20 -5.52
N TRP A 70 25.40 -1.44 -6.00
CA TRP A 70 24.45 -2.54 -5.78
C TRP A 70 24.01 -2.70 -4.34
N GLU A 71 24.94 -2.73 -3.37
CA GLU A 71 24.61 -3.01 -1.97
C GLU A 71 23.66 -1.96 -1.37
N LEU A 72 23.88 -0.69 -1.72
CA LEU A 72 23.03 0.41 -1.28
C LEU A 72 21.63 0.29 -1.90
N LEU A 73 21.57 0.06 -3.22
CA LEU A 73 20.31 -0.08 -3.93
C LEU A 73 19.51 -1.31 -3.45
N ARG A 74 20.19 -2.43 -3.20
CA ARG A 74 19.58 -3.64 -2.63
C ARG A 74 18.98 -3.36 -1.27
N ARG A 75 19.74 -2.73 -0.37
CA ARG A 75 19.24 -2.41 0.98
C ARG A 75 18.02 -1.50 0.93
N GLN A 76 18.05 -0.45 0.10
CA GLN A 76 16.92 0.45 -0.08
C GLN A 76 15.69 -0.31 -0.64
N TRP A 77 15.92 -1.24 -1.57
CA TRP A 77 14.85 -2.04 -2.18
C TRP A 77 14.21 -2.95 -1.14
N GLU A 78 15.01 -3.66 -0.34
CA GLU A 78 14.55 -4.53 0.76
C GLU A 78 13.70 -3.75 1.78
N TYR A 79 14.20 -2.60 2.26
CA TYR A 79 13.44 -1.77 3.21
C TYR A 79 12.17 -1.20 2.59
N SER A 80 12.20 -0.78 1.32
CA SER A 80 11.00 -0.29 0.64
C SER A 80 9.90 -1.36 0.57
N HIS A 81 10.27 -2.62 0.31
CA HIS A 81 9.34 -3.75 0.31
C HIS A 81 8.85 -4.09 1.71
N ALA A 82 9.72 -4.04 2.72
CA ALA A 82 9.32 -4.25 4.11
C ALA A 82 8.30 -3.20 4.59
N ILE A 83 8.52 -1.92 4.25
CA ILE A 83 7.58 -0.82 4.54
C ILE A 83 6.24 -1.07 3.83
N ALA A 84 6.27 -1.38 2.53
CA ALA A 84 5.07 -1.67 1.75
C ALA A 84 4.30 -2.87 2.32
N ALA A 85 4.99 -3.94 2.70
CA ALA A 85 4.38 -5.12 3.31
C ALA A 85 3.73 -4.79 4.65
N GLY A 86 4.42 -4.04 5.52
CA GLY A 86 3.88 -3.61 6.81
C GLY A 86 2.65 -2.72 6.68
N LEU A 87 2.65 -1.78 5.75
CA LEU A 87 1.51 -0.89 5.48
C LEU A 87 0.30 -1.65 4.93
N ASN A 88 0.48 -2.58 3.99
CA ASN A 88 -0.62 -3.40 3.49
C ASN A 88 -1.15 -4.37 4.56
N ALA A 89 -0.28 -4.96 5.38
CA ALA A 89 -0.70 -5.81 6.50
C ALA A 89 -1.52 -5.02 7.53
N LEU A 90 -1.10 -3.79 7.85
CA LEU A 90 -1.87 -2.89 8.70
C LEU A 90 -3.23 -2.56 8.08
N ALA A 91 -3.28 -2.21 6.80
CA ALA A 91 -4.51 -1.91 6.08
C ALA A 91 -5.50 -3.09 6.13
N LEU A 92 -5.01 -4.31 5.86
CA LEU A 92 -5.81 -5.53 5.91
C LEU A 92 -6.34 -5.78 7.34
N LEU A 93 -5.48 -5.67 8.35
CA LEU A 93 -5.84 -5.90 9.75
C LEU A 93 -6.96 -4.95 10.19
N VAL A 94 -6.83 -3.65 9.94
CA VAL A 94 -7.84 -2.68 10.38
C VAL A 94 -9.13 -2.79 9.57
N LEU A 95 -9.09 -3.23 8.31
CA LEU A 95 -10.29 -3.57 7.54
C LEU A 95 -11.01 -4.80 8.10
N PHE A 96 -10.29 -5.84 8.51
CA PHE A 96 -10.89 -6.98 9.20
C PHE A 96 -11.53 -6.59 10.52
N ILE A 97 -10.85 -5.77 11.33
CA ILE A 97 -11.44 -5.24 12.57
C ILE A 97 -12.69 -4.41 12.25
N SER A 98 -12.65 -3.57 11.21
CA SER A 98 -13.80 -2.77 10.77
C SER A 98 -15.00 -3.64 10.36
N ALA A 99 -14.75 -4.72 9.61
CA ALA A 99 -15.78 -5.63 9.11
C ALA A 99 -16.38 -6.52 10.20
N LEU A 100 -15.60 -6.87 11.23
CA LEU A 100 -16.06 -7.69 12.36
C LEU A 100 -16.71 -6.86 13.48
N ARG A 101 -16.64 -5.53 13.41
CA ARG A 101 -17.30 -4.66 14.39
C ARG A 101 -18.82 -4.75 14.22
N PRO A 102 -19.57 -4.96 15.32
CA PRO A 102 -21.02 -4.95 15.26
C PRO A 102 -21.53 -3.59 14.75
N ALA A 103 -22.51 -3.62 13.85
CA ALA A 103 -23.29 -2.43 13.56
C ALA A 103 -24.05 -2.07 14.85
N VAL A 104 -23.71 -0.94 15.46
CA VAL A 104 -24.53 -0.35 16.51
C VAL A 104 -25.83 0.06 15.83
N ARG A 105 -26.91 -0.66 16.11
CA ARG A 105 -28.26 -0.31 15.68
C ARG A 105 -28.79 0.85 16.50
#